data_AF-A0A8B9QXW7-F1
#
_entry.id   AF-A0A8B9QXW7-F1
#
_cell.length_a   1.000
_cell.length_b   1.000
_cell.length_c   1.000
_cell.angle_alpha   90.00
_cell.angle_beta   90.00
_cell.angle_gamma   90.00
#
_symmetry.space_group_name_H-M   'P 1'
#
loop_
_entity.id
_entity.type
_entity.pdbx_description
1 polymer ?
#
loop_
_entity_poly.entity_id
_entity_poly.type
_entity_poly.pdbx_seq_one_letter_code
_entity_poly.pdbx_strand_id
1 'polypeptide(L)'
;MGENKYKSPSCNDKGLQHALQFAMVQYNRASNDMYSSKVVRVISAKRQLVSGIKYTIEVEIGRTTCTKAAGDPQSCALHDTPEMAKHTTCNFVVYSIPWLNQIKLLKSSCE
;
A
#
# COMPACT_ATOMS: atom_id res chain seq x y z
N MET A 1 -32.41 -3.36 8.41
CA MET A 1 -31.34 -4.19 7.82
C MET A 1 -30.03 -3.40 7.85
N GLY A 2 -29.04 -3.84 8.63
CA GLY A 2 -27.72 -3.19 8.65
C GLY A 2 -26.86 -3.74 7.53
N GLU A 3 -26.48 -2.90 6.56
CA GLU A 3 -25.51 -3.29 5.54
C GLU A 3 -24.18 -3.63 6.23
N ASN A 4 -23.64 -4.80 5.91
CA ASN A 4 -22.44 -5.35 6.53
C ASN A 4 -21.26 -4.38 6.32
N LYS A 5 -20.81 -3.70 7.38
CA LYS A 5 -19.79 -2.61 7.37
C LYS A 5 -18.38 -3.07 6.96
N TYR A 6 -18.24 -4.31 6.55
CA TYR A 6 -16.98 -4.98 6.28
C TYR A 6 -17.12 -5.79 5.00
N LYS A 7 -16.76 -5.17 3.88
CA LYS A 7 -16.62 -5.88 2.61
C LYS A 7 -15.14 -6.08 2.36
N SER A 8 -14.70 -7.33 2.20
CA SER A 8 -13.41 -7.62 1.60
C SER A 8 -13.46 -7.10 0.16
N PRO A 9 -12.68 -6.06 -0.19
CA PRO A 9 -12.62 -5.58 -1.56
C PRO A 9 -12.02 -6.68 -2.44
N SER A 10 -12.58 -6.87 -3.64
CA SER A 10 -11.94 -7.71 -4.63
C SER A 10 -10.63 -7.08 -5.08
N CYS A 11 -9.68 -7.86 -5.61
CA CYS A 11 -8.40 -7.33 -6.13
C CYS A 11 -8.58 -6.29 -7.26
N ASN A 12 -9.79 -6.21 -7.86
CA ASN A 12 -10.16 -5.23 -8.89
C ASN A 12 -10.88 -3.98 -8.34
N ASP A 13 -10.99 -3.80 -7.02
CA ASP A 13 -11.50 -2.54 -6.44
C ASP A 13 -10.49 -1.42 -6.76
N LYS A 14 -10.82 -0.57 -7.75
CA LYS A 14 -9.99 0.57 -8.16
C LYS A 14 -9.67 1.52 -7.00
N GLY A 15 -10.58 1.65 -6.03
CA GLY A 15 -10.36 2.47 -4.85
C GLY A 15 -9.32 1.84 -3.91
N LEU A 16 -9.33 0.52 -3.75
CA LEU A 16 -8.28 -0.19 -3.03
C LEU A 16 -6.92 -0.05 -3.72
N GLN A 17 -6.87 -0.24 -5.05
CA GLN A 17 -5.63 -0.11 -5.82
C GLN A 17 -5.02 1.29 -5.68
N HIS A 18 -5.85 2.33 -5.81
CA HIS A 18 -5.42 3.71 -5.62
C HIS A 18 -4.96 3.97 -4.18
N ALA A 19 -5.70 3.46 -3.17
CA ALA A 19 -5.29 3.59 -1.77
C ALA A 19 -3.92 2.93 -1.49
N LEU A 20 -3.69 1.73 -2.03
CA LEU A 20 -2.42 1.02 -1.89
C LEU A 20 -1.28 1.75 -2.62
N GLN A 21 -1.50 2.20 -3.85
CA GLN A 21 -0.51 2.99 -4.59
C GLN A 21 -0.11 4.25 -3.82
N PHE A 22 -1.10 4.98 -3.30
CA PHE A 22 -0.87 6.15 -2.45
C PHE A 22 -0.03 5.79 -1.21
N ALA A 23 -0.39 4.71 -0.49
CA ALA A 23 0.36 4.26 0.68
C ALA A 23 1.82 3.92 0.36
N MET A 24 2.08 3.21 -0.74
CA MET A 24 3.43 2.84 -1.17
C MET A 24 4.28 4.05 -1.54
N VAL A 25 3.71 5.06 -2.18
CA VAL A 25 4.41 6.33 -2.47
C VAL A 25 4.82 7.02 -1.18
N GLN A 26 3.93 7.09 -0.19
CA GLN A 26 4.24 7.70 1.11
C GLN A 26 5.30 6.89 1.87
N TYR A 27 5.17 5.56 1.89
CA TYR A 27 6.15 4.66 2.51
C TYR A 27 7.54 4.85 1.92
N ASN A 28 7.67 4.82 0.59
CA ASN A 28 8.96 4.98 -0.08
C ASN A 28 9.59 6.36 0.19
N ARG A 29 8.78 7.42 0.26
CA ARG A 29 9.26 8.77 0.62
C ARG A 29 9.75 8.86 2.07
N ALA A 30 9.07 8.20 3.00
CA ALA A 30 9.41 8.25 4.42
C ALA A 30 10.53 7.28 4.82
N SER A 31 10.74 6.21 4.07
CA SER A 31 11.80 5.23 4.31
C SER A 31 13.19 5.86 4.13
N ASN A 32 14.17 5.44 4.92
CA ASN A 32 15.58 5.82 4.76
C ASN A 32 16.36 4.87 3.84
N ASP A 33 15.71 3.84 3.29
CA ASP A 33 16.35 2.93 2.33
C ASP A 33 16.73 3.70 1.06
N MET A 34 17.89 3.41 0.48
CA MET A 34 18.30 4.01 -0.80
C MET A 34 17.50 3.46 -1.98
N TYR A 35 16.95 2.25 -1.83
CA TYR A 35 16.14 1.56 -2.83
C TYR A 35 14.65 1.79 -2.59
N SER A 36 13.88 1.75 -3.67
CA SER A 36 12.42 1.75 -3.59
C SER A 36 11.92 0.33 -3.28
N SER A 37 10.82 0.23 -2.53
CA SER A 37 10.10 -1.02 -2.31
C SER A 37 8.84 -1.09 -3.16
N LYS A 38 8.42 -2.29 -3.54
CA LYS A 38 7.14 -2.56 -4.20
C LYS A 38 6.38 -3.68 -3.49
N VAL A 39 5.08 -3.76 -3.79
CA VAL A 39 4.22 -4.83 -3.26
C VAL A 39 4.58 -6.14 -3.94
N VAL A 40 4.88 -7.17 -3.14
CA VAL A 40 5.04 -8.55 -3.59
C VAL A 40 3.66 -9.19 -3.72
N ARG A 41 2.85 -9.07 -2.67
CA ARG A 41 1.46 -9.53 -2.65
C ARG A 41 0.63 -8.80 -1.61
N VAL A 42 -0.67 -8.76 -1.84
CA VAL A 42 -1.67 -8.34 -0.84
C VAL A 42 -2.04 -9.55 0.00
N ILE A 43 -1.82 -9.46 1.31
CA ILE A 43 -2.15 -10.51 2.28
C ILE A 43 -3.63 -10.39 2.65
N SER A 44 -4.05 -9.19 3.04
CA SER A 44 -5.44 -8.92 3.38
C SER A 44 -5.81 -7.47 3.05
N ALA A 45 -7.09 -7.25 2.74
CA ALA A 45 -7.62 -5.92 2.48
C ALA A 45 -9.04 -5.81 3.05
N LYS A 46 -9.36 -4.64 3.57
CA LYS A 46 -10.63 -4.38 4.22
C LYS A 46 -11.10 -2.97 3.92
N ARG A 47 -12.32 -2.85 3.41
CA ARG A 47 -12.96 -1.58 3.10
C ARG A 47 -14.08 -1.31 4.10
N GLN A 48 -14.09 -0.09 4.65
CA GLN A 48 -15.11 0.38 5.57
C GLN A 48 -15.68 1.71 5.08
N LEU A 49 -17.00 1.78 4.94
CA LEU A 49 -17.71 3.02 4.65
C LEU A 49 -17.95 3.79 5.96
N VAL A 50 -17.54 5.05 5.99
CA VAL A 50 -17.67 5.98 7.14
C VAL A 50 -18.03 7.36 6.58
N SER A 51 -17.64 8.48 7.21
CA SER A 51 -17.70 9.84 6.62
C SER A 51 -16.70 10.05 5.46
N GLY A 52 -16.47 9.01 4.68
CA GLY A 52 -15.38 8.76 3.74
C GLY A 52 -15.24 7.24 3.53
N ILE A 53 -14.10 6.80 3.04
CA ILE A 53 -13.78 5.38 2.86
C ILE A 53 -12.46 5.08 3.55
N LYS A 54 -12.47 4.14 4.49
CA LYS A 54 -11.28 3.65 5.18
C LYS A 54 -10.85 2.30 4.61
N TYR A 55 -9.62 2.23 4.14
CA TYR A 55 -8.96 1.02 3.67
C TYR A 55 -7.92 0.60 4.70
N THR A 56 -8.04 -0.63 5.20
CA THR A 56 -6.97 -1.28 5.96
C THR A 56 -6.38 -2.36 5.07
N ILE A 57 -5.09 -2.28 4.79
CA ILE A 57 -4.41 -3.10 3.79
C ILE A 57 -3.16 -3.68 4.44
N GLU A 58 -3.04 -4.99 4.39
CA GLU A 58 -1.88 -5.74 4.83
C GLU A 58 -1.20 -6.33 3.60
N VAL A 59 0.07 -6.01 3.44
CA VAL A 59 0.84 -6.36 2.24
C VAL A 59 2.22 -6.86 2.62
N GLU A 60 2.73 -7.78 1.82
CA GLU A 60 4.15 -8.10 1.79
C GLU A 60 4.80 -7.16 0.78
N ILE A 61 5.81 -6.42 1.21
CA ILE A 61 6.63 -5.57 0.34
C ILE A 61 8.04 -6.13 0.24
N GLY A 62 8.69 -5.86 -0.89
CA GLY A 62 10.06 -6.26 -1.15
C GLY A 62 10.84 -5.11 -1.77
N ARG A 63 12.13 -5.07 -1.48
CA ARG A 63 13.06 -4.11 -2.06
C ARG A 63 13.23 -4.38 -3.55
N THR A 64 13.24 -3.30 -4.34
CA THR A 64 13.52 -3.36 -5.78
C THR A 64 14.97 -3.04 -6.08
N THR A 65 15.41 -3.36 -7.30
CA THR A 65 16.74 -3.00 -7.81
C THR A 65 16.90 -1.51 -8.11
N CYS A 66 15.80 -0.75 -8.13
CA CYS A 66 15.81 0.68 -8.40
C CYS A 66 16.10 1.50 -7.14
N THR A 67 16.97 2.49 -7.29
CA THR A 67 17.13 3.54 -6.29
C THR A 67 15.92 4.47 -6.30
N LYS A 68 15.72 5.25 -5.23
CA LYS A 68 14.63 6.24 -5.18
C LYS A 68 14.72 7.35 -6.23
N ALA A 69 15.92 7.57 -6.78
CA ALA A 69 16.12 8.50 -7.90
C ALA A 69 15.73 7.89 -9.25
N ALA A 70 15.64 6.56 -9.34
CA ALA A 70 15.31 5.84 -10.56
C ALA A 70 13.79 5.67 -10.69
N GLY A 71 13.16 6.60 -11.41
CA GLY A 71 11.86 6.42 -12.07
C GLY A 71 10.71 5.81 -11.25
N ASP A 72 9.79 5.13 -11.94
CA ASP A 72 8.61 4.49 -11.35
C ASP A 72 8.98 3.14 -10.69
N PRO A 73 8.84 2.99 -9.36
CA PRO A 73 9.13 1.74 -8.64
C PRO A 73 8.35 0.53 -9.14
N GLN A 74 7.21 0.75 -9.78
CA GLN A 74 6.34 -0.33 -10.25
C GLN A 74 6.92 -1.06 -11.48
N SER A 75 7.79 -0.39 -12.24
CA SER A 75 8.51 -0.96 -13.38
C SER A 75 9.78 -1.74 -12.98
N CYS A 76 10.18 -1.66 -11.72
CA CYS A 76 11.44 -2.20 -11.23
C CYS A 76 11.33 -3.67 -10.81
N ALA A 77 12.36 -4.47 -11.08
CA ALA A 77 12.45 -5.84 -10.60
C ALA A 77 12.61 -5.88 -9.07
N LEU A 78 12.12 -6.94 -8.42
CA LEU A 78 12.52 -7.22 -7.03
C LEU A 78 14.00 -7.60 -7.02
N HIS A 79 14.66 -7.41 -5.89
CA HIS A 79 15.94 -8.08 -5.68
C HIS A 79 15.71 -9.58 -5.52
N ASP A 80 16.39 -10.40 -6.34
CA ASP A 80 16.23 -11.86 -6.33
C ASP A 80 17.04 -12.55 -5.23
N THR A 81 18.01 -11.86 -4.61
CA THR A 81 18.82 -12.41 -3.53
C THR A 81 18.11 -12.25 -2.18
N PRO A 82 17.94 -13.32 -1.38
CA PRO A 82 17.19 -13.26 -0.10
C PRO A 82 17.70 -12.19 0.87
N GLU A 83 19.02 -11.95 0.87
CA GLU A 83 19.66 -10.93 1.70
C GLU A 83 19.31 -9.49 1.30
N MET A 84 19.09 -9.24 0.00
CA MET A 84 18.78 -7.90 -0.50
C MET A 84 17.29 -7.66 -0.71
N ALA A 85 16.49 -8.71 -0.95
CA ALA A 85 15.05 -8.65 -1.17
C ALA A 85 14.30 -8.02 0.00
N LYS A 86 14.79 -8.22 1.23
CA LYS A 86 14.26 -7.63 2.48
C LYS A 86 12.73 -7.60 2.52
N HIS A 87 12.12 -8.78 2.42
CA HIS A 87 10.67 -8.88 2.51
C HIS A 87 10.23 -8.51 3.92
N THR A 88 9.26 -7.60 4.02
CA THR A 88 8.62 -7.24 5.29
C THR A 88 7.12 -7.11 5.08
N THR A 89 6.36 -7.42 6.11
CA THR A 89 4.92 -7.24 6.14
C THR A 89 4.60 -5.85 6.66
N CYS A 90 3.79 -5.11 5.91
CA CYS A 90 3.34 -3.78 6.28
C CYS A 90 1.82 -3.72 6.40
N ASN A 91 1.35 -2.99 7.42
CA ASN A 91 -0.03 -2.62 7.62
C ASN A 91 -0.23 -1.12 7.34
N PHE A 92 -1.03 -0.84 6.31
CA PHE A 92 -1.42 0.51 5.93
C PHE A 92 -2.89 0.77 6.26
N VAL A 93 -3.17 1.96 6.79
CA VAL A 93 -4.54 2.46 6.95
C VAL A 93 -4.66 3.75 6.16
N VAL A 94 -5.48 3.73 5.11
CA VAL A 94 -5.70 4.87 4.21
C VAL A 94 -7.13 5.35 4.32
N TYR A 95 -7.30 6.66 4.38
CA TYR A 95 -8.60 7.31 4.42
C TYR A 95 -8.80 8.19 3.19
N SER A 96 -9.85 7.91 2.43
CA SER A 96 -10.18 8.59 1.18
C SER A 96 -11.56 9.24 1.28
N ILE A 97 -11.67 10.49 0.81
CA ILE A 97 -12.93 11.21 0.64
C ILE A 97 -13.01 11.63 -0.84
N PRO A 98 -13.51 10.76 -1.74
CA PRO A 98 -13.45 10.99 -3.17
C PRO A 98 -14.14 12.28 -3.63
N TRP A 99 -15.28 12.63 -3.03
CA TRP A 99 -16.05 13.83 -3.39
C TRP A 99 -15.39 15.16 -2.94
N LEU A 100 -14.38 15.10 -2.07
CA LEU A 100 -13.54 16.25 -1.72
C LEU A 100 -12.14 16.15 -2.34
N ASN A 101 -11.89 15.13 -3.16
CA ASN A 101 -10.56 14.82 -3.71
C ASN A 101 -9.46 14.73 -2.63
N GLN A 102 -9.78 14.13 -1.48
CA GLN A 102 -8.83 13.98 -0.36
C GLN A 102 -8.44 12.52 -0.15
N ILE A 103 -7.17 12.29 0.14
CA ILE A 103 -6.64 10.99 0.55
C ILE A 103 -5.53 11.20 1.58
N LYS A 104 -5.52 10.39 2.63
CA LYS A 104 -4.59 10.50 3.75
C LYS A 104 -4.11 9.13 4.21
N LEU A 105 -2.85 9.04 4.56
CA LEU A 105 -2.28 7.88 5.23
C LEU A 105 -2.44 8.09 6.73
N LEU A 106 -3.28 7.27 7.36
CA LEU A 106 -3.54 7.34 8.80
C LEU A 106 -2.54 6.50 9.60
N LYS A 107 -2.11 5.36 9.05
CA LYS A 107 -1.14 4.46 9.68
C LYS A 107 -0.25 3.81 8.63
N SER A 108 1.03 3.69 8.95
CA SER A 108 2.04 2.90 8.22
C SER A 108 2.92 2.23 9.25
N SER A 109 2.86 0.91 9.34
CA SER A 109 3.64 0.10 10.29
C SER A 109 4.15 -1.13 9.57
N CYS A 110 5.44 -1.42 9.68
CA CYS A 110 6.06 -2.61 9.11
C CYS A 110 6.83 -3.34 10.21
N GLU A 111 6.93 -4.67 10.09
CA GLU A 111 7.67 -5.53 11.01
C GLU A 111 9.17 -5.59 10.69
#